data_AF-A0A7Y4RY17-F1
#
_entry.id   AF-A0A7Y4RY17-F1
#
_cell.length_a   1.000
_cell.length_b   1.000
_cell.length_c   1.000
_cell.angle_alpha   90.00
_cell.angle_beta   90.00
_cell.angle_gamma   90.00
#
_symmetry.space_group_name_H-M   'P 1'
#
loop_
_entity.id
_entity.type
_entity.pdbx_description
1 polymer ?
#
loop_
_entity_poly.entity_id
_entity_poly.type
_entity_poly.pdbx_seq_one_letter_code
_entity_poly.pdbx_strand_id
1 'polypeptide(L)'
;MKSNKLSALIVSMILVLDTACSSIPSGNITESSQSVANRILTENDLANAIYEINGLGRFQLDKGEFNRQYGEGMTQRHKVTLEKVAFGDLDHDGVSDGAVILAWQSGGSGTFKYLSAMRNIGNSLRQQDSILLGDRVHISALSIHAGEVDMEAITTGSHDPACCASQQVKQTYILRDGKWTQRGANIAESAKITASNPNIFGTVWKWVRFESASKSHDFVIDDPNKYTLILLQNGSYQAKADCNRMQGQFTLEDRRIKIESGATTLAECPPGSRYADYLKYLTEAISFALHEHQVELRLMTNGQSLVFEKGGEVPQNHPH
;
A
#
# COMPACT_ATOMS: atom_id res chain seq x y z
N MET A 1 9.30 17.94 -98.95
CA MET A 1 10.62 17.60 -99.51
C MET A 1 11.70 18.16 -98.58
N LYS A 2 12.61 17.30 -98.10
CA LYS A 2 14.00 17.55 -97.60
C LYS A 2 14.20 18.74 -96.64
N SER A 3 14.53 18.62 -95.35
CA SER A 3 15.65 17.96 -94.63
C SER A 3 16.45 19.04 -93.88
N ASN A 4 16.68 18.86 -92.56
CA ASN A 4 17.90 19.14 -91.77
C ASN A 4 18.63 20.50 -91.93
N LYS A 5 19.14 21.21 -90.91
CA LYS A 5 19.49 21.03 -89.49
C LYS A 5 19.93 22.44 -88.99
N LEU A 6 19.82 22.76 -87.69
CA LEU A 6 20.95 23.00 -86.76
C LEU A 6 20.44 23.57 -85.41
N SER A 7 20.83 22.88 -84.33
CA SER A 7 20.85 23.24 -82.90
C SER A 7 21.47 24.61 -82.59
N ALA A 8 21.36 25.24 -81.42
CA ALA A 8 20.60 25.13 -80.17
C ALA A 8 20.99 26.36 -79.31
N LEU A 9 20.11 26.81 -78.41
CA LEU A 9 20.33 26.98 -76.96
C LEU A 9 19.22 27.88 -76.38
N ILE A 10 18.57 27.36 -75.35
CA ILE A 10 17.51 28.00 -74.56
C ILE A 10 18.12 28.28 -73.19
N VAL A 11 18.01 29.51 -72.67
CA VAL A 11 17.86 29.71 -71.22
C VAL A 11 16.87 30.86 -70.99
N SER A 12 15.88 30.55 -70.16
CA SER A 12 14.69 31.33 -69.87
C SER A 12 14.91 32.27 -68.66
N MET A 13 14.18 33.36 -68.71
CA MET A 13 14.18 34.54 -67.85
C MET A 13 13.03 34.42 -66.85
N ILE A 14 13.27 34.50 -65.54
CA ILE A 14 12.24 34.82 -64.54
C ILE A 14 12.83 35.73 -63.45
N LEU A 15 12.25 36.94 -63.35
CA LEU A 15 12.42 37.95 -62.30
C LEU A 15 11.82 37.46 -60.95
N VAL A 16 12.25 38.05 -59.83
CA VAL A 16 11.42 38.96 -58.98
C VAL A 16 12.07 39.18 -57.59
N LEU A 17 12.46 40.44 -57.38
CA LEU A 17 12.35 41.35 -56.23
C LEU A 17 12.87 41.03 -54.81
N ASP A 18 13.52 42.07 -54.29
CA ASP A 18 14.15 42.32 -52.99
C ASP A 18 13.29 42.08 -51.74
N THR A 19 13.95 41.75 -50.64
CA THR A 19 13.75 42.42 -49.34
C THR A 19 14.95 42.19 -48.43
N ALA A 20 15.44 43.29 -47.83
CA ALA A 20 16.62 43.36 -47.00
C ALA A 20 16.50 42.53 -45.70
N CYS A 21 17.57 41.84 -45.32
CA CYS A 21 17.70 41.22 -44.00
C CYS A 21 18.79 41.97 -43.21
N SER A 22 18.36 42.86 -42.32
CA SER A 22 19.24 43.54 -41.36
C SER A 22 19.69 42.54 -40.29
N SER A 23 21.00 42.45 -40.08
CA SER A 23 21.67 41.65 -39.06
C SER A 23 21.32 42.14 -37.65
N ILE A 24 20.66 41.29 -36.86
CA ILE A 24 20.41 41.47 -35.42
C ILE A 24 21.73 41.19 -34.68
N PRO A 25 22.19 42.03 -33.74
CA PRO A 25 23.32 41.69 -32.89
C PRO A 25 22.92 40.58 -31.93
N SER A 26 23.68 39.49 -31.93
CA SER A 26 23.61 38.43 -30.92
C SER A 26 24.01 39.00 -29.55
N GLY A 27 23.04 39.61 -28.88
CA GLY A 27 23.10 39.81 -27.45
C GLY A 27 23.15 38.44 -26.81
N ASN A 28 24.29 38.10 -26.20
CA ASN A 28 24.33 37.06 -25.19
C ASN A 28 23.35 37.49 -24.09
N ILE A 29 22.10 37.02 -24.21
CA ILE A 29 21.27 36.73 -23.06
C ILE A 29 22.07 35.71 -22.27
N THR A 30 22.88 36.25 -21.36
CA THR A 30 23.25 35.53 -20.17
C THR A 30 21.89 35.29 -19.52
N GLU A 31 21.33 34.10 -19.77
CA GLU A 31 20.21 33.60 -19.00
C GLU A 31 20.67 33.72 -17.55
N SER A 32 20.18 34.78 -16.92
CA SER A 32 20.15 34.92 -15.48
C SER A 32 19.38 33.70 -15.02
N SER A 33 20.15 32.65 -14.73
CA SER A 33 19.77 31.56 -13.88
C SER A 33 19.47 32.21 -12.53
N GLN A 34 18.28 32.80 -12.44
CA GLN A 34 17.66 33.11 -11.17
C GLN A 34 17.48 31.75 -10.52
N SER A 35 18.48 31.38 -9.72
CA SER A 35 18.41 30.30 -8.77
C SER A 35 17.05 30.39 -8.11
N VAL A 36 16.21 29.39 -8.36
CA VAL A 36 14.97 29.21 -7.60
C VAL A 36 15.42 29.22 -6.15
N ALA A 37 15.18 30.33 -5.45
CA ALA A 37 15.53 30.45 -4.06
C ALA A 37 14.74 29.34 -3.37
N ASN A 38 15.45 28.33 -2.89
CA ASN A 38 14.89 27.15 -2.24
C ASN A 38 14.32 27.61 -0.90
N ARG A 39 13.12 28.19 -0.92
CA ARG A 39 12.44 28.67 0.28
C ARG A 39 12.22 27.47 1.17
N ILE A 40 12.81 27.52 2.36
CA ILE A 40 12.57 26.53 3.39
C ILE A 40 11.11 26.70 3.85
N LEU A 41 10.32 25.64 3.67
CA LEU A 41 8.95 25.59 4.12
C LEU A 41 8.91 25.54 5.65
N THR A 42 8.08 26.36 6.27
CA THR A 42 7.91 26.41 7.74
C THR A 42 6.50 25.98 8.15
N GLU A 43 6.34 25.63 9.43
CA GLU A 43 5.03 25.34 10.01
C GLU A 43 4.10 26.55 9.94
N ASN A 44 4.62 27.76 10.13
CA ASN A 44 3.83 28.99 9.98
C ASN A 44 3.27 29.16 8.56
N ASP A 45 4.01 28.74 7.55
CA ASP A 45 3.52 28.78 6.17
C ASP A 45 2.33 27.84 5.97
N LEU A 46 2.43 26.62 6.51
CA LEU A 46 1.36 25.63 6.48
C LEU A 46 0.16 26.05 7.35
N ALA A 47 0.41 26.69 8.49
CA ALA A 47 -0.61 27.20 9.40
C ALA A 47 -1.39 28.40 8.85
N ASN A 48 -0.92 29.02 7.77
CA ASN A 48 -1.61 30.13 7.09
C ASN A 48 -1.99 29.81 5.63
N ALA A 49 -1.82 28.55 5.23
CA ALA A 49 -2.06 28.10 3.86
C ALA A 49 -3.56 27.92 3.56
N ILE A 50 -3.85 27.82 2.25
CA ILE A 50 -5.17 27.50 1.74
C ILE A 50 -5.25 25.99 1.53
N TYR A 51 -6.34 25.40 2.02
CA TYR A 51 -6.66 23.99 1.89
C TYR A 51 -8.02 23.79 1.25
N GLU A 52 -8.21 22.61 0.68
CA GLU A 52 -9.49 22.11 0.20
C GLU A 52 -9.64 20.65 0.65
N ILE A 53 -10.73 20.36 1.36
CA ILE A 53 -11.05 19.01 1.81
C ILE A 53 -12.46 18.64 1.38
N ASN A 54 -12.65 17.35 1.06
CA ASN A 54 -13.95 16.81 0.71
C ASN A 54 -14.93 16.99 1.88
N GLY A 55 -16.05 17.67 1.61
CA GLY A 55 -17.13 17.93 2.57
C GLY A 55 -17.19 19.38 3.08
N LEU A 56 -16.07 20.11 3.12
CA LEU A 56 -16.04 21.54 3.53
C LEU A 56 -15.76 22.48 2.35
N GLY A 57 -15.05 21.99 1.33
CA GLY A 57 -14.55 22.81 0.22
C GLY A 57 -13.30 23.59 0.62
N ARG A 58 -13.05 24.71 -0.07
CA ARG A 58 -11.83 25.51 0.07
C ARG A 58 -11.92 26.50 1.23
N PHE A 59 -10.84 26.60 2.02
CA PHE A 59 -10.70 27.51 3.16
C PHE A 59 -9.23 27.86 3.41
N GLN A 60 -8.99 28.93 4.14
CA GLN A 60 -7.65 29.34 4.57
C GLN A 60 -7.54 29.19 6.08
N LEU A 61 -6.43 28.62 6.55
CA LEU A 61 -6.10 28.67 7.97
C LEU A 61 -5.54 30.05 8.34
N ASP A 62 -5.84 30.50 9.54
CA ASP A 62 -5.17 31.62 10.21
C ASP A 62 -4.54 31.06 11.48
N LYS A 63 -3.20 31.05 11.53
CA LYS A 63 -2.42 30.49 12.66
C LYS A 63 -2.84 29.08 13.07
N GLY A 64 -3.13 28.24 12.08
CA GLY A 64 -3.45 26.82 12.25
C GLY A 64 -4.92 26.52 12.49
N GLU A 65 -5.79 27.53 12.55
CA GLU A 65 -7.23 27.34 12.74
C GLU A 65 -8.06 27.96 11.61
N PHE A 66 -9.22 27.37 11.35
CA PHE A 66 -10.27 27.97 10.54
C PHE A 66 -11.60 27.77 11.24
N ASN A 67 -12.43 28.82 11.26
CA ASN A 67 -13.74 28.76 11.88
C ASN A 67 -14.78 29.49 11.02
N ARG A 68 -15.87 28.79 10.66
CA ARG A 68 -16.99 29.35 9.90
C ARG A 68 -18.30 28.88 10.49
N GLN A 69 -19.18 29.83 10.83
CA GLN A 69 -20.56 29.53 11.16
C GLN A 69 -21.38 29.34 9.88
N TYR A 70 -22.18 28.27 9.83
CA TYR A 70 -23.02 27.97 8.65
C TYR A 70 -24.52 27.94 8.99
N GLY A 71 -24.89 28.08 10.27
CA GLY A 71 -26.26 28.23 10.71
C GLY A 71 -26.37 28.99 12.02
N GLU A 72 -27.59 29.23 12.49
CA GLU A 72 -27.88 30.08 13.65
C GLU A 72 -27.63 29.38 14.99
N GLY A 73 -27.55 28.05 15.00
CA GLY A 73 -27.24 27.27 16.19
C GLY A 73 -25.79 27.42 16.64
N MET A 74 -25.56 27.48 17.95
CA MET A 74 -24.21 27.60 18.54
C MET A 74 -23.26 26.48 18.14
N THR A 75 -23.80 25.30 17.82
CA THR A 75 -23.04 24.14 17.36
C THR A 75 -22.87 24.10 15.84
N GLN A 76 -23.58 24.92 15.04
CA GLN A 76 -23.51 24.90 13.57
C GLN A 76 -22.30 25.67 13.04
N ARG A 77 -21.11 25.16 13.38
CA ARG A 77 -19.82 25.74 13.03
C ARG A 77 -18.90 24.69 12.47
N HIS A 78 -18.22 25.05 11.38
CA HIS A 78 -17.03 24.35 10.95
C HIS A 78 -15.83 24.87 11.73
N LYS A 79 -15.16 23.99 12.47
CA LYS A 79 -13.84 24.24 13.03
C LYS A 79 -12.84 23.30 12.36
N VAL A 80 -11.77 23.84 11.79
CA VAL A 80 -10.62 23.06 11.32
C VAL A 80 -9.40 23.48 12.12
N THR A 81 -8.61 22.50 12.55
CA THR A 81 -7.33 22.73 13.26
C THR A 81 -6.22 21.93 12.59
N LEU A 82 -5.05 22.56 12.41
CA LEU A 82 -3.81 21.89 12.04
C LEU A 82 -3.24 21.20 13.28
N GLU A 83 -3.05 19.89 13.23
CA GLU A 83 -2.62 19.11 14.39
C GLU A 83 -1.18 18.62 14.31
N LYS A 84 -0.71 18.34 13.09
CA LYS A 84 0.65 17.83 12.87
C LYS A 84 1.11 18.17 11.47
N VAL A 85 2.41 18.44 11.35
CA VAL A 85 3.09 18.69 10.08
C VAL A 85 4.33 17.83 9.98
N ALA A 86 4.68 17.46 8.75
CA ALA A 86 5.97 16.88 8.41
C ALA A 86 6.51 17.56 7.16
N PHE A 87 7.83 17.67 7.07
CA PHE A 87 8.53 18.30 5.96
C PHE A 87 9.46 17.29 5.29
N GLY A 88 9.53 17.36 3.98
CA GLY A 88 10.42 16.56 3.14
C GLY A 88 10.01 16.66 1.68
N ASP A 89 10.88 16.23 0.79
CA ASP A 89 10.65 16.25 -0.65
C ASP A 89 9.67 15.13 -1.05
N LEU A 90 8.43 15.48 -1.46
CA LEU A 90 7.38 14.50 -1.79
C LEU A 90 7.40 14.10 -3.27
N ASP A 91 7.81 15.00 -4.15
CA ASP A 91 7.78 14.80 -5.60
C ASP A 91 9.17 14.63 -6.24
N HIS A 92 10.21 14.61 -5.42
CA HIS A 92 11.62 14.43 -5.79
C HIS A 92 12.19 15.57 -6.64
N ASP A 93 11.69 16.80 -6.46
CA ASP A 93 12.21 17.99 -7.16
C ASP A 93 13.36 18.70 -6.43
N GLY A 94 13.76 18.19 -5.25
CA GLY A 94 14.83 18.73 -4.42
C GLY A 94 14.42 19.90 -3.53
N VAL A 95 13.14 20.29 -3.54
CA VAL A 95 12.54 21.28 -2.64
C VAL A 95 11.75 20.57 -1.54
N SER A 96 11.85 21.06 -0.30
CA SER A 96 11.06 20.48 0.79
C SER A 96 9.58 20.86 0.66
N ASP A 97 8.73 19.85 0.57
CA ASP A 97 7.28 19.92 0.64
C ASP A 97 6.78 19.70 2.07
N GLY A 98 5.45 19.67 2.24
CA GLY A 98 4.78 19.42 3.51
C GLY A 98 3.65 18.38 3.42
N ALA A 99 3.50 17.59 4.49
CA ALA A 99 2.33 16.77 4.76
C ALA A 99 1.64 17.31 6.02
N VAL A 100 0.32 17.50 5.96
CA VAL A 100 -0.45 18.18 7.01
C VAL A 100 -1.63 17.34 7.48
N ILE A 101 -1.75 17.17 8.79
CA ILE A 101 -2.95 16.60 9.42
C ILE A 101 -3.89 17.71 9.83
N LEU A 102 -5.10 17.68 9.27
CA LEU A 102 -6.18 18.58 9.60
C LEU A 102 -7.29 17.83 10.33
N ALA A 103 -7.79 18.41 11.42
CA ALA A 103 -8.95 17.92 12.15
C ALA A 103 -10.15 18.82 11.89
N TRP A 104 -11.22 18.27 11.31
CA TRP A 104 -12.44 18.98 10.99
C TRP A 104 -13.61 18.54 11.86
N GLN A 105 -14.26 19.52 12.48
CA GLN A 105 -15.51 19.38 13.21
C GLN A 105 -16.58 20.21 12.51
N SER A 106 -17.72 19.60 12.19
CA SER A 106 -18.85 20.26 11.52
C SER A 106 -19.97 20.68 12.48
N GLY A 107 -19.80 20.49 13.78
CA GLY A 107 -20.79 20.89 14.78
C GLY A 107 -21.43 19.77 15.61
N GLY A 108 -21.17 18.51 15.24
CA GLY A 108 -21.46 17.35 16.08
C GLY A 108 -20.29 17.01 17.02
N SER A 109 -20.28 15.78 17.54
CA SER A 109 -19.18 15.23 18.35
C SER A 109 -18.08 14.55 17.52
N GLY A 110 -18.29 14.36 16.21
CA GLY A 110 -17.31 13.77 15.31
C GLY A 110 -16.16 14.73 14.99
N THR A 111 -14.94 14.18 14.89
CA THR A 111 -13.73 14.90 14.49
C THR A 111 -13.04 14.11 13.39
N PHE A 112 -13.21 14.57 12.15
CA PHE A 112 -12.69 13.91 10.96
C PHE A 112 -11.24 14.35 10.70
N LYS A 113 -10.33 13.39 10.51
CA LYS A 113 -8.92 13.64 10.23
C LYS A 113 -8.64 13.54 8.74
N TYR A 114 -7.88 14.49 8.20
CA TYR A 114 -7.46 14.52 6.80
C TYR A 114 -5.93 14.59 6.70
N LEU A 115 -5.37 13.91 5.70
CA LEU A 115 -3.97 14.07 5.30
C LEU A 115 -3.92 14.87 3.99
N SER A 116 -3.27 16.03 4.03
CA SER A 116 -3.12 16.94 2.87
C SER A 116 -1.66 17.01 2.40
N ALA A 117 -1.44 16.89 1.09
CA ALA A 117 -0.13 17.08 0.45
C ALA A 117 0.05 18.53 0.02
N MET A 118 1.07 19.20 0.53
CA MET A 118 1.38 20.61 0.25
C MET A 118 2.70 20.71 -0.48
N ARG A 119 2.64 20.93 -1.79
CA ARG A 119 3.82 21.10 -2.62
C ARG A 119 4.38 22.52 -2.51
N ASN A 120 5.66 22.64 -2.26
CA ASN A 120 6.40 23.89 -2.25
C ASN A 120 7.00 24.15 -3.62
N ILE A 121 6.40 25.06 -4.38
CA ILE A 121 6.90 25.46 -5.70
C ILE A 121 7.83 26.68 -5.59
N GLY A 122 8.64 26.71 -4.53
CA GLY A 122 9.54 27.80 -4.16
C GLY A 122 8.81 28.98 -3.51
N ASN A 123 8.12 29.80 -4.30
CA ASN A 123 7.52 31.04 -3.79
C ASN A 123 6.07 30.87 -3.30
N SER A 124 5.44 29.73 -3.56
CA SER A 124 4.06 29.48 -3.17
C SER A 124 3.82 28.03 -2.80
N LEU A 125 2.74 27.80 -2.05
CA LEU A 125 2.28 26.49 -1.63
C LEU A 125 1.06 26.10 -2.46
N ARG A 126 1.08 24.88 -2.99
CA ARG A 126 -0.06 24.32 -3.71
C ARG A 126 -0.42 22.97 -3.12
N GLN A 127 -1.63 22.83 -2.61
CA GLN A 127 -2.17 21.53 -2.25
C GLN A 127 -2.28 20.66 -3.51
N GLN A 128 -1.79 19.42 -3.47
CA GLN A 128 -1.95 18.46 -4.56
C GLN A 128 -3.16 17.55 -4.33
N ASP A 129 -3.29 17.00 -3.13
CA ASP A 129 -4.38 16.09 -2.77
C ASP A 129 -4.73 16.14 -1.27
N SER A 130 -5.89 15.60 -0.92
CA SER A 130 -6.37 15.40 0.45
C SER A 130 -7.17 14.11 0.54
N ILE A 131 -6.85 13.26 1.52
CA ILE A 131 -7.62 12.05 1.83
C ILE A 131 -8.22 12.11 3.24
N LEU A 132 -9.41 11.54 3.40
CA LEU A 132 -10.03 11.33 4.70
C LEU A 132 -9.42 10.09 5.36
N LEU A 133 -8.85 10.27 6.56
CA LEU A 133 -8.30 9.19 7.37
C LEU A 133 -9.36 8.52 8.26
N GLY A 134 -10.43 9.24 8.59
CA GLY A 134 -11.57 8.74 9.36
C GLY A 134 -11.98 9.67 10.51
N ASP A 135 -12.92 9.21 11.32
CA ASP A 135 -13.28 9.82 12.61
C ASP A 135 -12.50 9.13 13.75
N ARG A 136 -12.22 9.87 14.83
CA ARG A 136 -11.56 9.35 16.05
C ARG A 136 -10.20 8.67 15.82
N VAL A 137 -9.47 9.11 14.79
CA VAL A 137 -8.08 8.70 14.56
C VAL A 137 -7.15 9.59 15.39
N HIS A 138 -6.26 8.99 16.17
CA HIS A 138 -5.24 9.71 16.95
C HIS A 138 -3.87 9.51 16.33
N ILE A 139 -3.28 10.56 15.74
CA ILE A 139 -2.00 10.48 15.05
C ILE A 139 -0.86 10.76 16.04
N SER A 140 -0.05 9.76 16.38
CA SER A 140 1.11 9.90 17.26
C SER A 140 2.33 10.44 16.51
N ALA A 141 2.57 9.99 15.27
CA ALA A 141 3.72 10.39 14.47
C ALA A 141 3.35 10.67 12.99
N LEU A 142 4.09 11.59 12.38
CA LEU A 142 4.03 11.92 10.96
C LEU A 142 5.44 12.34 10.52
N SER A 143 5.95 11.75 9.44
CA SER A 143 7.28 12.04 8.91
C SER A 143 7.30 11.89 7.39
N ILE A 144 8.20 12.61 6.72
CA ILE A 144 8.47 12.44 5.29
C ILE A 144 9.90 11.94 5.11
N HIS A 145 10.06 10.79 4.46
CA HIS A 145 11.36 10.21 4.13
C HIS A 145 11.34 9.66 2.70
N ALA A 146 12.30 10.07 1.87
CA ALA A 146 12.46 9.60 0.50
C ALA A 146 11.16 9.62 -0.34
N GLY A 147 10.41 10.73 -0.28
CA GLY A 147 9.15 10.88 -1.04
C GLY A 147 7.93 10.20 -0.43
N GLU A 148 8.04 9.64 0.76
CA GLU A 148 6.98 8.88 1.41
C GLU A 148 6.58 9.52 2.74
N VAL A 149 5.27 9.62 2.96
CA VAL A 149 4.71 10.05 4.24
C VAL A 149 4.45 8.81 5.09
N ASP A 150 5.19 8.66 6.18
CA ASP A 150 4.91 7.68 7.23
C ASP A 150 4.06 8.31 8.33
N MET A 151 2.95 7.67 8.68
CA MET A 151 2.05 8.08 9.75
C MET A 151 1.86 6.94 10.74
N GLU A 152 1.97 7.23 12.04
CA GLU A 152 1.58 6.31 13.11
C GLU A 152 0.33 6.85 13.80
N ALA A 153 -0.67 5.99 14.00
CA ALA A 153 -1.93 6.39 14.58
C ALA A 153 -2.60 5.25 15.39
N ILE A 154 -3.56 5.63 16.23
CA ILE A 154 -4.53 4.72 16.83
C ILE A 154 -5.87 4.96 16.12
N THR A 155 -6.50 3.90 15.65
CA THR A 155 -7.79 3.92 14.95
C THR A 155 -8.74 2.85 15.52
N THR A 156 -9.98 2.88 15.06
CA THR A 156 -11.03 1.92 15.48
C THR A 156 -10.89 0.63 14.68
N GLY A 157 -10.67 -0.49 15.37
CA GLY A 157 -10.73 -1.83 14.77
C GLY A 157 -12.15 -2.38 14.65
N SER A 158 -12.31 -3.48 13.92
CA SER A 158 -13.60 -4.17 13.74
C SER A 158 -14.22 -4.70 15.04
N HIS A 159 -13.39 -4.92 16.07
CA HIS A 159 -13.78 -5.38 17.39
C HIS A 159 -13.85 -4.25 18.43
N ASP A 160 -13.49 -3.01 18.07
CA ASP A 160 -13.52 -1.87 18.98
C ASP A 160 -14.94 -1.30 19.08
N PRO A 161 -15.44 -0.99 20.30
CA PRO A 161 -16.60 -0.13 20.45
C PRO A 161 -16.34 1.21 19.79
N ALA A 162 -17.35 1.81 19.16
CA ALA A 162 -17.21 3.09 18.45
C ALA A 162 -16.59 4.23 19.29
N CYS A 163 -16.68 4.17 20.62
CA CYS A 163 -16.10 5.14 21.56
C CYS A 163 -14.59 5.02 21.77
N CYS A 164 -14.00 3.87 21.44
CA CYS A 164 -12.88 3.34 22.18
C CYS A 164 -11.88 2.67 21.24
N ALA A 165 -11.29 3.49 20.35
CA ALA A 165 -10.27 3.08 19.39
C ALA A 165 -9.02 2.54 20.11
N SER A 166 -8.58 1.34 19.72
CA SER A 166 -7.43 0.66 20.33
C SER A 166 -6.40 0.16 19.30
N GLN A 167 -6.75 0.13 18.02
CA GLN A 167 -5.91 -0.44 16.98
C GLN A 167 -4.77 0.51 16.60
N GLN A 168 -3.53 0.13 16.90
CA GLN A 168 -2.35 0.83 16.42
C GLN A 168 -2.10 0.52 14.94
N VAL A 169 -1.90 1.55 14.14
CA VAL A 169 -1.61 1.47 12.71
C VAL A 169 -0.43 2.35 12.34
N LYS A 170 0.40 1.87 11.42
CA LYS A 170 1.33 2.70 10.65
C LYS A 170 0.87 2.63 9.22
N GLN A 171 0.80 3.76 8.57
CA GLN A 171 0.36 3.86 7.19
C GLN A 171 1.39 4.69 6.44
N THR A 172 1.72 4.24 5.23
CA THR A 172 2.65 4.95 4.35
C THR A 172 1.88 5.44 3.13
N TYR A 173 2.03 6.72 2.81
CA TYR A 173 1.41 7.35 1.66
C TYR A 173 2.48 7.87 0.71
N ILE A 174 2.25 7.67 -0.59
CA ILE A 174 3.12 8.16 -1.65
C ILE A 174 2.30 9.10 -2.53
N LEU A 175 2.88 10.24 -2.90
CA LEU A 175 2.27 11.12 -3.87
C LEU A 175 2.69 10.68 -5.28
N ARG A 176 1.73 10.26 -6.11
CA ARG A 176 1.95 9.86 -7.51
C ARG A 176 0.98 10.62 -8.38
N ASP A 177 1.51 11.30 -9.40
CA ASP A 177 0.71 12.13 -10.33
C ASP A 177 -0.19 13.14 -9.62
N GLY A 178 0.31 13.72 -8.52
CA GLY A 178 -0.41 14.67 -7.68
C GLY A 178 -1.53 14.07 -6.84
N LYS A 179 -1.64 12.74 -6.74
CA LYS A 179 -2.63 12.03 -5.91
C LYS A 179 -1.99 11.14 -4.86
N TRP A 180 -2.60 11.09 -3.69
CA TRP A 180 -2.20 10.15 -2.66
C TRP A 180 -2.53 8.73 -3.11
N THR A 181 -1.49 7.90 -3.12
CA THR A 181 -1.64 6.45 -3.14
C THR A 181 -1.20 5.96 -1.77
N GLN A 182 -2.13 5.37 -1.02
CA GLN A 182 -1.73 4.60 0.15
C GLN A 182 -0.93 3.40 -0.36
N ARG A 183 0.34 3.29 0.04
CA ARG A 183 1.06 2.03 -0.12
C ARG A 183 0.28 1.06 0.77
N GLY A 184 -0.36 0.07 0.13
CA GLY A 184 -1.43 -0.76 0.70
C GLY A 184 -1.22 -0.99 2.19
N ALA A 185 -2.24 -0.71 2.99
CA ALA A 185 -2.18 -0.56 4.45
C ALA A 185 -1.37 -1.66 5.15
N ASN A 186 -0.04 -1.52 5.16
CA ASN A 186 0.86 -2.29 5.95
C ASN A 186 0.94 -1.57 7.28
N ILE A 187 -0.06 -1.84 8.13
CA ILE A 187 -0.04 -1.51 9.57
C ILE A 187 1.36 -1.83 10.09
N ALA A 188 2.10 -0.81 10.51
CA ALA A 188 3.16 -0.77 11.55
C ALA A 188 4.09 -1.97 11.73
N GLU A 189 4.25 -2.84 10.76
CA GLU A 189 4.89 -4.13 10.94
C GLU A 189 5.82 -4.33 9.76
N SER A 190 6.79 -3.43 9.58
CA SER A 190 7.93 -3.61 8.68
C SER A 190 9.24 -3.03 9.23
N ALA A 191 9.19 -2.21 10.29
CA ALA A 191 10.37 -1.93 11.13
C ALA A 191 10.48 -2.90 12.34
N LYS A 192 9.63 -3.92 12.38
CA LYS A 192 9.75 -5.12 13.23
C LYS A 192 9.48 -6.41 12.47
N ILE A 193 9.67 -6.42 11.13
CA ILE A 193 9.88 -7.68 10.39
C ILE A 193 11.35 -8.09 10.58
N THR A 194 11.65 -8.39 11.82
CA THR A 194 12.47 -9.53 12.17
C THR A 194 11.85 -9.97 13.50
N ALA A 195 10.90 -10.92 13.41
CA ALA A 195 10.12 -11.52 14.51
C ALA A 195 8.80 -10.83 14.93
N SER A 196 7.70 -11.01 14.17
CA SER A 196 6.42 -11.41 14.80
C SER A 196 5.30 -11.93 13.90
N ASN A 197 5.24 -11.65 12.59
CA ASN A 197 4.24 -12.29 11.73
C ASN A 197 4.86 -13.48 10.94
N PRO A 198 4.45 -14.73 11.18
CA PRO A 198 5.04 -15.89 10.54
C PRO A 198 4.65 -16.01 9.08
N ASN A 199 5.66 -15.97 8.20
CA ASN A 199 5.47 -16.23 6.79
C ASN A 199 5.04 -17.70 6.59
N ILE A 200 3.74 -17.97 6.65
CA ILE A 200 3.15 -19.29 6.34
C ILE A 200 2.91 -19.48 4.85
N PHE A 201 2.97 -18.38 4.08
CA PHE A 201 2.73 -18.41 2.64
C PHE A 201 3.99 -18.78 1.87
N GLY A 202 3.81 -19.40 0.70
CA GLY A 202 4.92 -19.79 -0.18
C GLY A 202 5.92 -20.77 0.46
N THR A 203 5.58 -21.31 1.64
CA THR A 203 6.40 -22.24 2.41
C THR A 203 5.82 -23.64 2.26
N VAL A 204 6.70 -24.64 2.12
CA VAL A 204 6.32 -26.05 2.16
C VAL A 204 6.26 -26.48 3.63
N TRP A 205 5.07 -26.75 4.14
CA TRP A 205 4.84 -27.28 5.47
C TRP A 205 4.71 -28.81 5.39
N LYS A 206 5.54 -29.55 6.14
CA LYS A 206 5.55 -31.02 6.16
C LYS A 206 4.84 -31.53 7.39
N TRP A 207 3.77 -32.30 7.27
CA TRP A 207 3.03 -32.83 8.42
C TRP A 207 3.88 -33.87 9.13
N VAL A 208 4.23 -33.62 10.40
CA VAL A 208 5.13 -34.48 11.18
C VAL A 208 4.44 -35.25 12.29
N ARG A 209 3.32 -34.72 12.80
CA ARG A 209 2.56 -35.37 13.89
C ARG A 209 1.14 -34.86 14.00
N PHE A 210 0.32 -35.68 14.63
CA PHE A 210 -1.05 -35.38 15.03
C PHE A 210 -1.16 -35.47 16.55
N GLU A 211 -1.88 -34.53 17.14
CA GLU A 211 -2.20 -34.53 18.56
C GLU A 211 -3.69 -34.44 18.81
N SER A 212 -4.23 -35.28 19.69
CA SER A 212 -5.58 -35.21 20.22
C SER A 212 -5.60 -34.51 21.59
N ALA A 213 -6.70 -33.85 21.93
CA ALA A 213 -6.87 -33.19 23.23
C ALA A 213 -6.68 -34.14 24.43
N SER A 214 -7.01 -35.42 24.25
CA SER A 214 -6.86 -36.47 25.26
C SER A 214 -5.48 -37.13 25.28
N LYS A 215 -4.60 -36.84 24.31
CA LYS A 215 -3.33 -37.55 24.03
C LYS A 215 -3.44 -39.04 23.74
N SER A 216 -4.65 -39.60 23.72
CA SER A 216 -4.88 -41.04 23.57
C SER A 216 -4.74 -41.54 22.13
N HIS A 217 -4.71 -40.63 21.15
CA HIS A 217 -4.62 -40.96 19.72
C HIS A 217 -3.57 -40.11 19.00
N ASP A 218 -2.53 -39.68 19.72
CA ASP A 218 -1.39 -38.98 19.13
C ASP A 218 -0.59 -39.93 18.24
N PHE A 219 -0.07 -39.44 17.12
CA PHE A 219 0.81 -40.21 16.24
C PHE A 219 1.80 -39.32 15.50
N VAL A 220 2.87 -39.94 15.01
CA VAL A 220 3.89 -39.29 14.15
C VAL A 220 3.72 -39.76 12.71
N ILE A 221 4.23 -38.96 11.77
CA ILE A 221 4.25 -39.27 10.34
C ILE A 221 5.62 -39.84 9.98
N ASP A 222 5.65 -41.09 9.50
CA ASP A 222 6.90 -41.82 9.19
C ASP A 222 7.75 -41.15 8.11
N ASP A 223 7.12 -40.56 7.08
CA ASP A 223 7.79 -39.78 6.04
C ASP A 223 7.03 -38.46 5.77
N PRO A 224 7.41 -37.36 6.44
CA PRO A 224 6.76 -36.06 6.27
C PRO A 224 6.85 -35.49 4.86
N ASN A 225 7.76 -35.95 3.99
CA ASN A 225 7.84 -35.48 2.59
C ASN A 225 6.69 -36.03 1.73
N LYS A 226 5.92 -36.98 2.26
CA LYS A 226 4.69 -37.48 1.65
C LYS A 226 3.49 -36.59 1.96
N TYR A 227 3.51 -35.81 3.03
CA TYR A 227 2.37 -35.02 3.48
C TYR A 227 2.74 -33.56 3.59
N THR A 228 2.41 -32.76 2.58
CA THR A 228 2.79 -31.35 2.52
C THR A 228 1.59 -30.43 2.35
N LEU A 229 1.72 -29.19 2.82
CA LEU A 229 0.78 -28.10 2.61
C LEU A 229 1.55 -26.85 2.20
N ILE A 230 1.05 -26.15 1.19
CA ILE A 230 1.51 -24.84 0.74
C ILE A 230 0.29 -23.93 0.69
N LEU A 231 0.35 -22.80 1.40
CA LEU A 231 -0.64 -21.75 1.33
C LEU A 231 -0.09 -20.65 0.41
N LEU A 232 -0.85 -20.23 -0.60
CA LEU A 232 -0.44 -19.16 -1.52
C LEU A 232 -1.13 -17.85 -1.14
N GLN A 233 -0.45 -16.73 -1.39
CA GLN A 233 -0.96 -15.39 -1.07
C GLN A 233 -2.25 -15.02 -1.81
N ASN A 234 -2.54 -15.69 -2.93
CA ASN A 234 -3.76 -15.49 -3.71
C ASN A 234 -5.01 -16.20 -3.15
N GLY A 235 -4.91 -16.83 -1.97
CA GLY A 235 -6.02 -17.56 -1.33
C GLY A 235 -6.17 -19.02 -1.77
N SER A 236 -5.26 -19.55 -2.60
CA SER A 236 -5.26 -20.96 -3.01
C SER A 236 -4.26 -21.80 -2.22
N TYR A 237 -4.57 -23.07 -1.97
CA TYR A 237 -3.65 -24.01 -1.34
C TYR A 237 -3.29 -25.15 -2.30
N GLN A 238 -2.11 -25.73 -2.06
CA GLN A 238 -1.68 -26.98 -2.65
C GLN A 238 -1.27 -27.93 -1.54
N ALA A 239 -1.73 -29.17 -1.59
CA ALA A 239 -1.34 -30.20 -0.64
C ALA A 239 -0.94 -31.49 -1.34
N LYS A 240 0.04 -32.18 -0.76
CA LYS A 240 0.40 -33.55 -1.11
C LYS A 240 -0.02 -34.43 0.05
N ALA A 241 -0.66 -35.54 -0.25
CA ALA A 241 -1.17 -36.50 0.70
C ALA A 241 -0.77 -37.90 0.20
N ASP A 242 0.48 -38.25 0.48
CA ASP A 242 1.17 -39.43 -0.02
C ASP A 242 1.18 -39.50 -1.55
N CYS A 243 0.39 -40.41 -2.13
CA CYS A 243 0.29 -40.61 -3.56
C CYS A 243 -0.65 -39.59 -4.24
N ASN A 244 -1.48 -38.89 -3.46
CA ASN A 244 -2.47 -37.96 -3.98
C ASN A 244 -2.05 -36.49 -3.82
N ARG A 245 -2.56 -35.65 -4.73
CA ARG A 245 -2.39 -34.20 -4.69
C ARG A 245 -3.75 -33.53 -4.63
N MET A 246 -3.79 -32.41 -3.91
CA MET A 246 -4.99 -31.62 -3.66
C MET A 246 -4.73 -30.15 -3.91
N GLN A 247 -5.74 -29.46 -4.43
CA GLN A 247 -5.72 -28.01 -4.59
C GLN A 247 -7.12 -27.42 -4.40
N GLY A 248 -7.20 -26.25 -3.78
CA GLY A 248 -8.48 -25.59 -3.51
C GLY A 248 -8.26 -24.17 -3.00
N GLN A 249 -9.31 -23.61 -2.40
CA GLN A 249 -9.27 -22.29 -1.79
C GLN A 249 -9.20 -22.41 -0.27
N PHE A 250 -8.63 -21.40 0.37
CA PHE A 250 -8.67 -21.25 1.82
C PHE A 250 -8.93 -19.79 2.16
N THR A 251 -9.48 -19.54 3.34
CA THR A 251 -9.61 -18.19 3.90
C THR A 251 -8.81 -18.07 5.18
N LEU A 252 -8.27 -16.87 5.43
CA LEU A 252 -7.62 -16.49 6.67
C LEU A 252 -8.24 -15.19 7.18
N GLU A 253 -8.63 -15.22 8.45
CA GLU A 253 -9.09 -14.05 9.20
C GLU A 253 -8.40 -14.09 10.57
N ASP A 254 -7.42 -13.21 10.78
CA ASP A 254 -6.52 -13.23 11.94
C ASP A 254 -5.81 -14.58 12.14
N ARG A 255 -6.21 -15.36 13.16
CA ARG A 255 -5.73 -16.71 13.44
C ARG A 255 -6.70 -17.81 13.03
N ARG A 256 -7.83 -17.45 12.41
CA ARG A 256 -8.82 -18.40 11.89
C ARG A 256 -8.40 -18.80 10.49
N ILE A 257 -8.44 -20.10 10.23
CA ILE A 257 -8.21 -20.67 8.91
C ILE A 257 -9.40 -21.53 8.55
N LYS A 258 -9.82 -21.48 7.30
CA LYS A 258 -10.77 -22.44 6.73
C LYS A 258 -10.19 -22.95 5.43
N ILE A 259 -9.91 -24.24 5.34
CA ILE A 259 -9.46 -24.90 4.12
C ILE A 259 -10.67 -25.55 3.48
N GLU A 260 -11.00 -25.16 2.26
CA GLU A 260 -12.15 -25.72 1.56
C GLU A 260 -11.78 -27.03 0.86
N SER A 261 -12.73 -27.95 0.78
CA SER A 261 -12.55 -29.18 0.00
C SER A 261 -12.21 -28.83 -1.45
N GLY A 262 -11.06 -29.32 -1.90
CA GLY A 262 -10.51 -29.03 -3.21
C GLY A 262 -10.62 -30.18 -4.19
N ALA A 263 -10.17 -29.94 -5.42
CA ALA A 263 -9.94 -31.02 -6.38
C ALA A 263 -8.80 -31.91 -5.87
N THR A 264 -9.00 -33.23 -5.93
CA THR A 264 -7.99 -34.24 -5.54
C THR A 264 -7.78 -35.25 -6.65
N THR A 265 -6.56 -35.76 -6.78
CA THR A 265 -6.33 -36.99 -7.54
C THR A 265 -6.95 -38.19 -6.80
N LEU A 266 -7.25 -39.26 -7.53
CA LEU A 266 -7.89 -40.47 -7.01
C LEU A 266 -6.98 -41.70 -7.20
N ALA A 267 -5.71 -41.57 -6.85
CA ALA A 267 -4.78 -42.69 -6.83
C ALA A 267 -4.99 -43.55 -5.56
N GLU A 268 -4.83 -44.85 -5.69
CA GLU A 268 -4.81 -45.77 -4.56
C GLU A 268 -3.44 -45.68 -3.88
N CYS A 269 -3.42 -45.17 -2.63
CA CYS A 269 -2.17 -45.04 -1.89
C CYS A 269 -1.77 -46.38 -1.26
N PRO A 270 -0.45 -46.64 -1.07
CA PRO A 270 0.02 -47.86 -0.45
C PRO A 270 -0.55 -48.11 0.96
N PRO A 271 -0.55 -49.37 1.45
CA PRO A 271 -0.90 -49.67 2.83
C PRO A 271 -0.11 -48.82 3.83
N GLY A 272 -0.79 -48.33 4.88
CA GLY A 272 -0.21 -47.42 5.87
C GLY A 272 -0.33 -45.93 5.51
N SER A 273 -0.85 -45.58 4.34
CA SER A 273 -1.12 -44.20 3.97
C SER A 273 -2.17 -43.55 4.88
N ARG A 274 -1.93 -42.28 5.22
CA ARG A 274 -2.80 -41.39 6.01
C ARG A 274 -3.55 -40.40 5.13
N TYR A 275 -3.68 -40.67 3.83
CA TYR A 275 -4.35 -39.79 2.86
C TYR A 275 -5.72 -39.28 3.33
N ALA A 276 -6.61 -40.21 3.74
CA ALA A 276 -7.97 -39.86 4.15
C ALA A 276 -8.00 -39.05 5.46
N ASP A 277 -7.18 -39.44 6.44
CA ASP A 277 -7.02 -38.74 7.72
C ASP A 277 -6.54 -37.31 7.47
N TYR A 278 -5.49 -37.14 6.67
CA TYR A 278 -4.89 -35.84 6.37
C TYR A 278 -5.88 -34.88 5.72
N LEU A 279 -6.63 -35.34 4.70
CA LEU A 279 -7.66 -34.53 4.05
C LEU A 279 -8.74 -34.10 5.04
N LYS A 280 -9.30 -35.05 5.79
CA LYS A 280 -10.32 -34.77 6.80
C LYS A 280 -9.85 -33.67 7.76
N TYR A 281 -8.69 -33.87 8.38
CA TYR A 281 -8.19 -32.95 9.39
C TYR A 281 -7.80 -31.58 8.84
N LEU A 282 -7.28 -31.51 7.61
CA LEU A 282 -7.03 -30.22 6.93
C LEU A 282 -8.32 -29.41 6.78
N THR A 283 -9.41 -30.05 6.32
CA THR A 283 -10.69 -29.37 6.10
C THR A 283 -11.46 -29.07 7.39
N GLU A 284 -11.15 -29.76 8.49
CA GLU A 284 -11.69 -29.48 9.83
C GLU A 284 -10.91 -28.40 10.60
N ALA A 285 -9.78 -27.91 10.05
CA ALA A 285 -9.01 -26.84 10.68
C ALA A 285 -9.83 -25.56 10.77
N ILE A 286 -9.81 -24.94 11.96
CA ILE A 286 -10.55 -23.70 12.27
C ILE A 286 -9.61 -22.58 12.71
N SER A 287 -8.40 -22.89 13.16
CA SER A 287 -7.39 -21.92 13.54
C SER A 287 -5.97 -22.44 13.32
N PHE A 288 -5.01 -21.54 13.32
CA PHE A 288 -3.59 -21.88 13.20
C PHE A 288 -2.73 -21.14 14.24
N ALA A 289 -1.55 -21.69 14.51
CA ALA A 289 -0.51 -21.08 15.33
C ALA A 289 0.87 -21.45 14.80
N LEU A 290 1.88 -20.63 15.09
CA LEU A 290 3.28 -20.99 14.85
C LEU A 290 4.08 -21.02 16.14
N HIS A 291 4.99 -22.00 16.20
CA HIS A 291 5.85 -22.26 17.34
C HIS A 291 7.32 -22.26 16.90
N GLU A 292 8.23 -22.27 17.88
CA GLU A 292 9.66 -22.50 17.66
C GLU A 292 10.28 -21.54 16.63
N HIS A 293 10.12 -20.23 16.81
CA HIS A 293 10.62 -19.22 15.85
C HIS A 293 10.12 -19.42 14.40
N GLN A 294 8.84 -19.83 14.24
CA GLN A 294 8.17 -19.98 12.95
C GLN A 294 8.66 -21.17 12.11
N VAL A 295 9.29 -22.17 12.74
CA VAL A 295 9.68 -23.43 12.07
C VAL A 295 8.61 -24.51 12.21
N GLU A 296 7.66 -24.35 13.14
CA GLU A 296 6.53 -25.25 13.34
C GLU A 296 5.21 -24.52 13.07
N LEU A 297 4.37 -25.06 12.18
CA LEU A 297 2.99 -24.63 11.96
C LEU A 297 2.05 -25.64 12.59
N ARG A 298 1.06 -25.17 13.34
CA ARG A 298 0.01 -26.00 13.91
C ARG A 298 -1.36 -25.57 13.37
N LEU A 299 -2.09 -26.51 12.78
CA LEU A 299 -3.50 -26.33 12.41
C LEU A 299 -4.36 -27.00 13.47
N MET A 300 -5.27 -26.24 14.07
CA MET A 300 -6.12 -26.70 15.17
C MET A 300 -7.55 -26.91 14.69
N THR A 301 -8.13 -28.03 15.09
CA THR A 301 -9.56 -28.37 14.91
C THR A 301 -10.28 -28.26 16.26
N ASN A 302 -11.50 -28.81 16.37
CA ASN A 302 -12.21 -28.95 17.64
C ASN A 302 -11.56 -30.03 18.53
N GLY A 303 -10.44 -29.67 19.19
CA GLY A 303 -9.74 -30.51 20.15
C GLY A 303 -8.67 -31.42 19.54
N GLN A 304 -8.20 -31.14 18.33
CA GLN A 304 -7.06 -31.84 17.73
C GLN A 304 -6.11 -30.85 17.07
N SER A 305 -4.93 -31.31 16.68
CA SER A 305 -3.97 -30.50 15.97
C SER A 305 -3.15 -31.31 14.99
N LEU A 306 -3.03 -30.80 13.78
CA LEU A 306 -2.00 -31.22 12.84
C LEU A 306 -0.79 -30.33 13.06
N VAL A 307 0.39 -30.93 13.15
CA VAL A 307 1.62 -30.19 13.38
C VAL A 307 2.59 -30.42 12.23
N PHE A 308 3.12 -29.33 11.71
CA PHE A 308 3.95 -29.28 10.54
C PHE A 308 5.30 -28.65 10.83
N GLU A 309 6.34 -29.15 10.18
CA GLU A 309 7.66 -28.54 10.16
C GLU A 309 7.92 -27.81 8.84
N LYS A 310 8.72 -26.75 8.91
CA LYS A 310 9.14 -25.95 7.75
C LYS A 310 10.08 -26.76 6.84
N GLY A 311 9.64 -27.00 5.61
CA GLY A 311 10.34 -27.79 4.60
C GLY A 311 11.17 -27.01 3.58
N GLY A 312 11.04 -25.67 3.55
CA GLY A 312 11.67 -24.76 2.57
C GLY A 312 10.66 -23.84 1.87
N GLU A 313 11.14 -22.87 1.08
CA GLU A 313 10.31 -21.97 0.27
C GLU A 313 10.10 -22.53 -1.15
N VAL A 314 8.92 -22.32 -1.74
CA VAL A 314 8.63 -22.69 -3.13
C VAL A 314 9.25 -21.64 -4.06
N PRO A 315 10.10 -22.02 -5.03
CA PRO A 315 10.64 -21.08 -6.01
C PRO A 315 9.51 -20.43 -6.82
N GLN A 316 9.41 -19.09 -6.77
CA GLN A 316 8.48 -18.31 -7.58
C GLN A 316 9.04 -18.21 -9.01
N ASN A 317 8.61 -19.08 -9.92
CA ASN A 317 8.91 -18.92 -11.35
C ASN A 317 8.26 -17.62 -11.85
N HIS A 318 9.07 -16.60 -12.14
CA HIS A 318 8.64 -15.43 -12.91
C HIS A 318 8.51 -15.82 -14.38
N PRO A 319 7.34 -15.68 -15.02
CA PRO A 319 7.27 -15.73 -16.47
C PRO A 319 7.97 -14.48 -17.04
N HIS A 320 8.98 -14.72 -17.89
CA HIS A 320 9.66 -13.71 -18.69
C HIS A 320 8.75 -13.15 -19.79
#